data_AF-A0A135VHA0-F1
#
_entry.id   AF-A0A135VHA0-F1
#
_cell.length_a   1.000
_cell.length_b   1.000
_cell.length_c   1.000
_cell.angle_alpha   90.00
_cell.angle_beta   90.00
_cell.angle_gamma   90.00
#
_symmetry.space_group_name_H-M   'P 1'
#
loop_
_entity.id
_entity.type
_entity.pdbx_description
1 polymer ?
#
loop_
_entity_poly.entity_id
_entity_poly.type
_entity_poly.pdbx_seq_one_letter_code
_entity_poly.pdbx_strand_id
1 'polypeptide(L)'
;MEVKEKMKRSVLILPLVIMLVVLSIAPAAEAKPLYGTMDLEFNLGWPEYNTEVPDWVGTITINGEEYGMLFFAFWTGKPFENPQRGNAFFFGEIWAIYDMGDLSFPAIPNGKPSDWAYWLPSDYPDELVLWGYDEGVTIGANTKYHMNGNVEEGFDAFSVYEGRNVHMRGVIEWYEDMPAPHYAPGIFRIN
;
A
#
# COMPACT_ATOMS: atom_id res chain seq x y z
N MET A 1 27.53 16.77 -66.77
CA MET A 1 26.50 15.73 -66.59
C MET A 1 26.55 15.28 -65.13
N GLU A 2 26.15 16.11 -64.15
CA GLU A 2 26.35 15.71 -62.73
C GLU A 2 25.66 16.60 -61.66
N VAL A 3 24.46 17.13 -61.92
CA VAL A 3 23.77 18.00 -60.93
C VAL A 3 22.32 17.56 -60.62
N LYS A 4 21.78 16.55 -61.30
CA LYS A 4 20.33 16.24 -61.21
C LYS A 4 19.89 15.24 -60.13
N GLU A 5 20.80 14.59 -59.39
CA GLU A 5 20.41 13.52 -58.46
C GLU A 5 20.21 13.93 -56.99
N LYS A 6 20.66 15.12 -56.57
CA LYS A 6 20.66 15.47 -55.14
C LYS A 6 19.33 16.01 -54.61
N MET A 7 18.34 16.29 -55.47
CA MET A 7 17.09 16.95 -55.09
C MET A 7 15.90 16.02 -54.79
N LYS A 8 16.03 14.70 -54.94
CA LYS A 8 14.90 13.77 -54.75
C LYS A 8 14.81 13.12 -53.37
N ARG A 9 15.81 13.30 -52.48
CA ARG A 9 15.82 12.68 -51.15
C ARG A 9 15.30 13.57 -50.02
N SER A 10 15.08 14.87 -50.25
CA SER A 10 14.73 15.82 -49.19
C SER A 10 13.23 16.07 -49.02
N VAL A 11 12.37 15.53 -49.90
CA VAL A 11 10.92 15.83 -49.90
C VAL A 11 10.09 14.75 -49.16
N LEU A 12 10.71 13.63 -48.78
CA LEU A 12 10.03 12.49 -48.14
C LEU A 12 10.26 12.36 -46.63
N ILE A 13 10.93 13.33 -45.99
CA ILE A 13 11.20 13.31 -44.54
C ILE A 13 10.15 14.12 -43.75
N LEU A 14 9.48 15.08 -44.40
CA LEU A 14 8.55 15.99 -43.72
C LEU A 14 7.22 15.36 -43.25
N PRO A 15 6.58 14.38 -43.93
CA PRO A 15 5.33 13.81 -43.43
C PRO A 15 5.53 12.80 -42.29
N LEU A 16 6.74 12.22 -42.13
CA LEU A 16 7.05 11.27 -41.05
C LEU A 16 7.21 11.98 -39.70
N VAL A 17 7.75 13.20 -39.69
CA VAL A 17 7.93 14.01 -38.46
C VAL A 17 6.58 14.50 -37.92
N ILE A 18 5.59 14.74 -38.77
CA ILE A 18 4.25 15.17 -38.34
C ILE A 18 3.40 13.98 -37.84
N MET A 19 3.57 12.78 -38.39
CA MET A 19 2.91 11.58 -37.86
C MET A 19 3.44 11.15 -36.48
N LEU A 20 4.68 11.47 -36.13
CA LEU A 20 5.24 11.18 -34.81
C LEU A 20 4.71 12.11 -33.69
N VAL A 21 4.19 13.30 -34.03
CA VAL A 21 3.67 14.27 -33.05
C VAL A 21 2.21 14.01 -32.68
N VAL A 22 1.50 13.17 -33.46
CA VAL A 22 0.14 12.69 -33.11
C VAL A 22 0.21 11.32 -32.42
N LEU A 23 1.28 11.06 -31.67
CA LEU A 23 1.26 10.13 -30.55
C LEU A 23 0.38 10.76 -29.47
N SER A 24 -0.92 10.67 -29.73
CA SER A 24 -2.02 10.63 -28.79
C SER A 24 -1.61 10.84 -27.35
N ILE A 25 -1.59 12.10 -26.93
CA ILE A 25 -1.88 12.45 -25.54
C ILE A 25 -3.37 12.08 -25.36
N ALA A 26 -3.66 10.77 -25.27
CA ALA A 26 -4.91 10.34 -24.70
C ALA A 26 -4.91 10.98 -23.31
N PRO A 27 -5.95 11.75 -22.93
CA PRO A 27 -6.05 12.21 -21.56
C PRO A 27 -5.98 10.94 -20.71
N ALA A 28 -4.93 10.82 -19.88
CA ALA A 28 -4.87 9.77 -18.88
C ALA A 28 -6.19 9.90 -18.13
N ALA A 29 -7.07 8.91 -18.29
CA ALA A 29 -8.34 8.92 -17.60
C ALA A 29 -7.98 8.94 -16.12
N GLU A 30 -8.20 10.08 -15.48
CA GLU A 30 -7.87 10.27 -14.08
C GLU A 30 -8.61 9.17 -13.31
N ALA A 31 -7.85 8.28 -12.68
CA ALA A 31 -8.43 7.19 -11.92
C ALA A 31 -9.33 7.82 -10.84
N LYS A 32 -10.56 7.34 -10.72
CA LYS A 32 -11.44 7.83 -9.64
C LYS A 32 -10.80 7.47 -8.29
N PRO A 33 -10.99 8.27 -7.24
CA PRO A 33 -10.52 7.89 -5.92
C PRO A 33 -11.06 6.51 -5.51
N LEU A 34 -10.20 5.68 -4.93
CA LEU A 34 -10.56 4.37 -4.39
C LEU A 34 -10.89 4.52 -2.90
N TYR A 35 -11.91 3.81 -2.43
CA TYR A 35 -12.32 3.80 -1.03
C TYR A 35 -12.46 2.38 -0.52
N GLY A 36 -12.03 2.16 0.72
CA GLY A 36 -12.27 0.90 1.42
C GLY A 36 -12.48 1.08 2.92
N THR A 37 -13.04 0.05 3.54
CA THR A 37 -13.18 -0.08 5.00
C THR A 37 -12.25 -1.17 5.49
N MET A 38 -11.48 -0.88 6.53
CA MET A 38 -10.47 -1.80 7.08
C MET A 38 -10.96 -2.40 8.40
N ASP A 39 -10.58 -3.65 8.63
CA ASP A 39 -10.91 -4.46 9.78
C ASP A 39 -9.66 -5.27 10.15
N LEU A 40 -8.89 -4.82 11.15
CA LEU A 40 -7.52 -5.27 11.40
C LEU A 40 -7.35 -5.74 12.84
N GLU A 41 -6.64 -6.84 13.04
CA GLU A 41 -6.21 -7.38 14.33
C GLU A 41 -4.70 -7.24 14.51
N PHE A 42 -4.27 -7.01 15.75
CA PHE A 42 -2.85 -6.90 16.07
C PHE A 42 -2.21 -8.29 16.18
N ASN A 43 -1.06 -8.47 15.53
CA ASN A 43 -0.29 -9.71 15.57
C ASN A 43 0.53 -9.80 16.86
N LEU A 44 -0.02 -10.48 17.88
CA LEU A 44 0.69 -10.72 19.15
C LEU A 44 1.96 -11.59 19.01
N GLY A 45 2.16 -12.26 17.87
CA GLY A 45 3.38 -13.00 17.55
C GLY A 45 4.49 -12.13 16.96
N TRP A 46 4.26 -10.83 16.76
CA TRP A 46 5.22 -9.89 16.16
C TRP A 46 6.51 -9.74 16.99
N PRO A 47 7.70 -10.04 16.43
CA PRO A 47 8.97 -10.12 17.16
C PRO A 47 9.71 -8.78 17.28
N GLU A 48 9.01 -7.66 17.43
CA GLU A 48 9.55 -6.28 17.35
C GLU A 48 9.89 -5.79 15.93
N TYR A 49 10.54 -4.63 15.77
CA TYR A 49 10.73 -3.93 14.48
C TYR A 49 11.32 -4.84 13.40
N ASN A 50 10.51 -5.17 12.42
CA ASN A 50 10.93 -6.01 11.33
C ASN A 50 9.98 -5.83 10.14
N THR A 51 10.52 -5.97 8.95
CA THR A 51 9.76 -5.94 7.70
C THR A 51 9.28 -7.32 7.28
N GLU A 52 9.52 -8.36 8.08
CA GLU A 52 9.34 -9.77 7.70
C GLU A 52 8.05 -10.39 8.26
N VAL A 53 7.49 -9.82 9.32
CA VAL A 53 6.34 -10.28 10.09
C VAL A 53 5.43 -9.06 10.28
N PRO A 54 4.17 -9.13 9.83
CA PRO A 54 3.26 -8.01 9.94
C PRO A 54 2.86 -7.78 11.40
N ASP A 55 2.68 -6.52 11.79
CA ASP A 55 2.15 -6.14 13.10
C ASP A 55 0.63 -6.01 13.09
N TRP A 56 0.02 -5.70 11.95
CA TRP A 56 -1.44 -5.76 11.75
C TRP A 56 -1.82 -6.69 10.61
N VAL A 57 -2.85 -7.49 10.85
CA VAL A 57 -3.38 -8.48 9.92
C VAL A 57 -4.90 -8.38 9.91
N GLY A 58 -5.51 -8.36 8.74
CA GLY A 58 -6.97 -8.42 8.66
C GLY A 58 -7.46 -8.27 7.24
N THR A 59 -8.58 -7.57 7.09
CA THR A 59 -9.24 -7.39 5.79
C THR A 59 -9.49 -5.93 5.45
N ILE A 60 -9.71 -5.70 4.17
CA ILE A 60 -10.20 -4.44 3.63
C ILE A 60 -11.31 -4.73 2.61
N THR A 61 -12.44 -4.05 2.75
CA THR A 61 -13.54 -4.12 1.77
C THR A 61 -13.46 -2.94 0.81
N ILE A 62 -13.30 -3.19 -0.49
CA ILE A 62 -13.25 -2.19 -1.56
C ILE A 62 -14.37 -2.49 -2.54
N ASN A 63 -15.26 -1.52 -2.80
CA ASN A 63 -16.40 -1.67 -3.71
C ASN A 63 -17.31 -2.89 -3.42
N GLY A 64 -17.34 -3.38 -2.17
CA GLY A 64 -18.14 -4.54 -1.75
C GLY A 64 -17.43 -5.89 -1.88
N GLU A 65 -16.17 -5.89 -2.32
CA GLU A 65 -15.30 -7.07 -2.38
C GLU A 65 -14.28 -7.02 -1.23
N GLU A 66 -14.00 -8.16 -0.62
CA GLU A 66 -13.10 -8.28 0.53
C GLU A 66 -11.72 -8.77 0.09
N TYR A 67 -10.69 -8.12 0.60
CA TYR A 67 -9.28 -8.42 0.36
C TYR A 67 -8.57 -8.61 1.69
N GLY A 68 -7.46 -9.34 1.67
CA GLY A 68 -6.57 -9.44 2.81
C GLY A 68 -5.71 -8.18 2.91
N MET A 69 -5.38 -7.74 4.13
CA MET A 69 -4.55 -6.56 4.36
C MET A 69 -3.51 -6.83 5.44
N LEU A 70 -2.26 -6.47 5.15
CA LEU A 70 -1.12 -6.59 6.04
C LEU A 70 -0.42 -5.24 6.23
N PHE A 71 0.03 -4.97 7.45
CA PHE A 71 0.96 -3.88 7.76
C PHE A 71 2.26 -4.44 8.34
N PHE A 72 3.40 -3.92 7.91
CA PHE A 72 4.72 -4.29 8.38
C PHE A 72 5.44 -3.04 8.91
N ALA A 73 5.54 -2.92 10.24
CA ALA A 73 6.23 -1.81 10.87
C ALA A 73 7.76 -1.91 10.76
N PHE A 74 8.37 -0.91 10.12
CA PHE A 74 9.83 -0.74 10.08
C PHE A 74 10.33 0.48 10.87
N TRP A 75 9.41 1.29 11.43
CA TRP A 75 9.71 2.40 12.35
C TRP A 75 8.59 2.62 13.39
N THR A 76 8.84 3.34 14.50
CA THR A 76 8.40 2.91 15.85
C THR A 76 6.89 2.97 16.21
N GLY A 77 6.18 1.83 16.11
CA GLY A 77 4.88 1.51 16.74
C GLY A 77 4.94 0.52 17.93
N LYS A 78 5.66 0.86 19.02
CA LYS A 78 5.97 -0.05 20.14
C LYS A 78 4.79 -0.33 21.10
N PRO A 79 4.60 -1.55 21.65
CA PRO A 79 4.04 -1.72 22.99
C PRO A 79 5.11 -1.31 24.02
N PHE A 80 4.82 -0.33 24.86
CA PHE A 80 5.80 0.26 25.76
C PHE A 80 5.82 -0.45 27.13
N GLU A 81 6.98 -0.96 27.57
CA GLU A 81 7.18 -1.48 28.94
C GLU A 81 6.89 -0.44 30.04
N ASN A 82 7.00 0.85 29.71
CA ASN A 82 6.55 1.98 30.51
C ASN A 82 5.82 2.96 29.59
N PRO A 83 4.54 3.32 29.84
CA PRO A 83 3.83 4.27 28.99
C PRO A 83 4.58 5.60 29.00
N GLN A 84 5.28 5.89 27.90
CA GLN A 84 6.02 7.14 27.77
C GLN A 84 5.00 8.28 27.75
N ARG A 85 5.12 9.21 28.70
CA ARG A 85 4.31 10.42 28.76
C ARG A 85 4.91 11.46 27.81
N GLY A 86 4.40 11.49 26.58
CA GLY A 86 4.63 12.48 25.53
C GLY A 86 3.44 12.49 24.57
N ASN A 87 3.27 13.56 23.77
CA ASN A 87 2.03 13.81 23.03
C ASN A 87 2.03 13.32 21.57
N ALA A 88 3.10 12.79 20.99
CA ALA A 88 3.13 12.35 19.59
C ALA A 88 4.18 11.26 19.35
N PHE A 89 3.82 10.19 18.64
CA PHE A 89 4.69 9.10 18.20
C PHE A 89 4.61 9.00 16.69
N PHE A 90 5.77 8.89 16.04
CA PHE A 90 5.87 8.73 14.59
C PHE A 90 6.08 7.25 14.27
N PHE A 91 5.47 6.78 13.19
CA PHE A 91 5.66 5.42 12.67
C PHE A 91 5.79 5.44 11.15
N GLY A 92 6.35 4.36 10.61
CA GLY A 92 6.49 4.11 9.19
C GLY A 92 6.24 2.63 8.93
N GLU A 93 5.34 2.36 7.98
CA GLU A 93 4.76 1.05 7.73
C GLU A 93 4.75 0.74 6.23
N ILE A 94 4.93 -0.53 5.89
CA ILE A 94 4.55 -1.06 4.59
C ILE A 94 3.14 -1.58 4.74
N TRP A 95 2.22 -1.17 3.87
CA TRP A 95 0.89 -1.75 3.79
C TRP A 95 0.75 -2.52 2.48
N ALA A 96 0.04 -3.64 2.52
CA ALA A 96 -0.18 -4.49 1.36
C ALA A 96 -1.58 -5.09 1.37
N ILE A 97 -2.19 -5.19 0.20
CA ILE A 97 -3.52 -5.74 -0.04
C ILE A 97 -3.38 -6.94 -0.97
N TYR A 98 -4.10 -8.02 -0.63
CA TYR A 98 -4.05 -9.30 -1.32
C TYR A 98 -5.45 -9.74 -1.77
N ASP A 99 -5.58 -10.22 -3.00
CA ASP A 99 -6.75 -10.96 -3.46
C ASP A 99 -6.74 -12.34 -2.81
N MET A 100 -7.70 -12.55 -1.91
CA MET A 100 -7.76 -13.77 -1.15
C MET A 100 -8.53 -14.87 -1.89
N GLY A 101 -9.42 -14.55 -2.83
CA GLY A 101 -10.33 -15.55 -3.40
C GLY A 101 -11.03 -16.40 -2.31
N ASP A 102 -10.72 -17.70 -2.25
CA ASP A 102 -11.20 -18.65 -1.22
C ASP A 102 -10.25 -18.79 0.00
N LEU A 103 -9.11 -18.11 -0.01
CA LEU A 103 -8.16 -18.08 1.09
C LEU A 103 -8.79 -17.32 2.27
N SER A 104 -8.68 -17.90 3.46
CA SER A 104 -8.82 -17.12 4.69
C SER A 104 -7.43 -16.73 5.13
N PHE A 105 -7.24 -15.46 5.51
CA PHE A 105 -6.01 -15.09 6.20
C PHE A 105 -5.91 -16.01 7.43
N PRO A 106 -4.81 -16.77 7.59
CA PRO A 106 -4.76 -17.75 8.66
C PRO A 106 -4.98 -17.08 10.01
N ALA A 107 -5.70 -17.77 10.89
CA ALA A 107 -5.55 -17.58 12.33
C ALA A 107 -4.05 -17.47 12.61
N ILE A 108 -3.62 -16.25 12.94
CA ILE A 108 -2.25 -15.72 12.99
C ILE A 108 -1.21 -16.86 13.07
N PRO A 109 -0.48 -17.18 11.98
CA PRO A 109 0.54 -18.23 11.99
C PRO A 109 1.63 -17.85 13.00
N ASN A 110 2.33 -18.86 13.54
CA ASN A 110 3.14 -18.83 14.76
C ASN A 110 4.33 -17.83 14.73
N GLY A 111 4.11 -16.51 14.57
CA GLY A 111 5.05 -15.40 14.78
C GLY A 111 6.43 -15.48 14.10
N LYS A 112 6.72 -16.49 13.29
CA LYS A 112 8.04 -16.73 12.73
C LYS A 112 8.14 -16.07 11.35
N PRO A 113 9.23 -15.35 11.05
CA PRO A 113 9.44 -14.74 9.73
C PRO A 113 9.26 -15.71 8.56
N SER A 114 9.66 -16.98 8.72
CA SER A 114 9.49 -18.01 7.68
C SER A 114 8.05 -18.25 7.25
N ASP A 115 7.08 -17.98 8.13
CA ASP A 115 5.67 -18.20 7.87
C ASP A 115 5.07 -17.04 7.04
N TRP A 116 5.77 -15.90 7.01
CA TRP A 116 5.35 -14.66 6.38
C TRP A 116 6.14 -14.31 5.12
N ALA A 117 7.28 -14.96 4.88
CA ALA A 117 8.17 -14.65 3.76
C ALA A 117 7.43 -14.57 2.40
N TYR A 118 6.56 -15.53 2.11
CA TYR A 118 5.75 -15.50 0.88
C TYR A 118 4.89 -14.24 0.75
N TRP A 119 4.38 -13.72 1.86
CA TRP A 119 3.48 -12.57 1.92
C TRP A 119 4.22 -11.22 1.97
N LEU A 120 5.51 -11.21 1.70
CA LEU A 120 6.25 -9.96 1.59
C LEU A 120 6.00 -9.32 0.22
N PRO A 121 5.69 -8.02 0.15
CA PRO A 121 5.52 -7.35 -1.14
C PRO A 121 6.75 -7.48 -2.05
N SER A 122 7.95 -7.55 -1.46
CA SER A 122 9.22 -7.75 -2.20
C SER A 122 9.34 -9.11 -2.89
N ASP A 123 8.56 -10.09 -2.46
CA ASP A 123 8.57 -11.45 -3.00
C ASP A 123 7.49 -11.66 -4.06
N TYR A 124 6.69 -10.62 -4.36
CA TYR A 124 5.66 -10.59 -5.40
C TYR A 124 4.75 -11.82 -5.39
N PRO A 125 4.05 -12.11 -4.27
CA PRO A 125 3.09 -13.20 -4.24
C PRO A 125 2.00 -12.98 -5.29
N ASP A 126 1.47 -14.06 -5.85
CA ASP A 126 0.49 -14.01 -6.94
C ASP A 126 -0.80 -13.29 -6.53
N GLU A 127 -1.11 -13.28 -5.23
CA GLU A 127 -2.27 -12.61 -4.64
C GLU A 127 -2.08 -11.10 -4.44
N LEU A 128 -0.86 -10.55 -4.55
CA LEU A 128 -0.61 -9.13 -4.29
C LEU A 128 -1.35 -8.25 -5.30
N VAL A 129 -2.28 -7.41 -4.84
CA VAL A 129 -3.02 -6.48 -5.70
C VAL A 129 -2.52 -5.05 -5.61
N LEU A 130 -2.02 -4.65 -4.44
CA LEU A 130 -1.64 -3.26 -4.18
C LEU A 130 -0.74 -3.18 -2.94
N TRP A 131 0.31 -2.37 -2.98
CA TRP A 131 1.09 -2.08 -1.79
C TRP A 131 1.71 -0.69 -1.83
N GLY A 132 2.24 -0.26 -0.69
CA GLY A 132 3.04 0.94 -0.63
C GLY A 132 3.55 1.23 0.77
N TYR A 133 3.99 2.47 0.94
CA TYR A 133 4.50 2.99 2.20
C TYR A 133 3.50 3.97 2.78
N ASP A 134 3.46 4.03 4.10
CA ASP A 134 2.88 5.15 4.81
C ASP A 134 3.74 5.57 6.00
N GLU A 135 3.53 6.82 6.38
CA GLU A 135 4.06 7.38 7.60
C GLU A 135 2.93 8.08 8.35
N GLY A 136 3.01 8.00 9.67
CA GLY A 136 1.95 8.51 10.52
C GLY A 136 2.45 9.14 11.81
N VAL A 137 1.52 9.83 12.45
CA VAL A 137 1.70 10.35 13.80
C VAL A 137 0.50 9.94 14.64
N THR A 138 0.75 9.29 15.78
CA THR A 138 -0.27 9.04 16.80
C THR A 138 -0.03 9.93 18.02
N ILE A 139 -1.07 10.62 18.51
CA ILE A 139 -0.95 11.60 19.59
C ILE A 139 -1.37 10.98 20.93
N GLY A 140 -0.39 10.60 21.76
CA GLY A 140 -0.60 10.00 23.09
C GLY A 140 -0.87 8.49 23.05
N ALA A 141 -1.02 7.86 24.21
CA ALA A 141 -1.50 6.48 24.32
C ALA A 141 -2.96 6.44 23.85
N ASN A 142 -3.20 6.36 22.55
CA ASN A 142 -4.49 6.75 22.00
C ASN A 142 -5.04 5.83 20.93
N THR A 143 -6.34 5.69 21.07
CA THR A 143 -7.26 4.85 20.32
C THR A 143 -7.57 5.41 18.94
N LYS A 144 -6.73 6.25 18.32
CA LYS A 144 -6.98 6.80 16.97
C LYS A 144 -5.70 6.91 16.18
N TYR A 145 -5.76 6.57 14.89
CA TYR A 145 -4.63 6.66 13.98
C TYR A 145 -4.97 7.47 12.73
N HIS A 146 -3.92 8.07 12.16
CA HIS A 146 -3.94 8.77 10.88
C HIS A 146 -2.64 8.43 10.14
N MET A 147 -2.78 7.84 8.96
CA MET A 147 -1.69 7.42 8.08
C MET A 147 -1.79 8.17 6.77
N ASN A 148 -0.64 8.62 6.24
CA ASN A 148 -0.55 9.21 4.92
C ASN A 148 0.64 8.59 4.20
N GLY A 149 0.44 8.22 2.96
CA GLY A 149 1.45 7.49 2.21
C GLY A 149 1.24 7.57 0.72
N ASN A 150 1.83 6.64 0.01
CA ASN A 150 1.67 6.46 -1.43
C ASN A 150 1.50 4.98 -1.78
N VAL A 151 0.87 4.75 -2.93
CA VAL A 151 0.94 3.46 -3.62
C VAL A 151 2.32 3.36 -4.27
N GLU A 152 3.06 2.30 -3.97
CA GLU A 152 4.32 2.00 -4.65
C GLU A 152 4.04 1.24 -5.94
N GLU A 153 3.29 0.14 -5.86
CA GLU A 153 2.87 -0.65 -7.02
C GLU A 153 1.43 -1.12 -6.90
N GLY A 154 0.73 -1.20 -8.03
CA GLY A 154 -0.60 -1.79 -8.15
C GLY A 154 -0.67 -2.73 -9.35
N PHE A 155 -1.42 -3.81 -9.21
CA PHE A 155 -1.50 -4.87 -10.21
C PHE A 155 -2.88 -4.92 -10.87
N ASP A 156 -2.94 -5.37 -12.12
CA ASP A 156 -4.16 -5.50 -12.92
C ASP A 156 -5.07 -4.27 -12.87
N ALA A 157 -6.30 -4.43 -12.34
CA ALA A 157 -7.29 -3.36 -12.23
C ALA A 157 -6.85 -2.22 -11.28
N PHE A 158 -5.87 -2.49 -10.41
CA PHE A 158 -5.32 -1.53 -9.45
C PHE A 158 -4.05 -0.81 -9.95
N SER A 159 -3.48 -1.20 -11.09
CA SER A 159 -2.30 -0.53 -11.70
C SER A 159 -2.52 0.97 -11.94
N VAL A 160 -3.77 1.39 -12.14
CA VAL A 160 -4.14 2.80 -12.31
C VAL A 160 -3.90 3.66 -11.05
N TYR A 161 -3.61 3.05 -9.91
CA TYR A 161 -3.37 3.73 -8.64
C TYR A 161 -1.89 3.92 -8.28
N GLU A 162 -0.96 3.39 -9.08
CA GLU A 162 0.48 3.53 -8.85
C GLU A 162 0.89 5.02 -8.68
N GLY A 163 1.70 5.30 -7.65
CA GLY A 163 2.18 6.65 -7.32
C GLY A 163 1.13 7.60 -6.73
N ARG A 164 -0.12 7.16 -6.53
CA ARG A 164 -1.17 8.00 -5.93
C ARG A 164 -1.06 8.03 -4.41
N ASN A 165 -1.52 9.13 -3.82
CA ASN A 165 -1.50 9.29 -2.36
C ASN A 165 -2.55 8.40 -1.70
N VAL A 166 -2.16 7.72 -0.64
CA VAL A 166 -3.07 6.98 0.24
C VAL A 166 -3.28 7.73 1.55
N HIS A 167 -4.50 7.67 2.06
CA HIS A 167 -4.87 8.19 3.36
C HIS A 167 -5.66 7.12 4.11
N MET A 168 -5.24 6.84 5.34
CA MET A 168 -5.96 5.94 6.21
C MET A 168 -6.22 6.57 7.57
N ARG A 169 -7.32 6.20 8.20
CA ARG A 169 -7.66 6.66 9.55
C ARG A 169 -8.61 5.70 10.21
N GLY A 170 -8.55 5.63 11.54
CA GLY A 170 -9.42 4.75 12.29
C GLY A 170 -9.28 4.90 13.78
N VAL A 171 -9.71 3.86 14.48
CA VAL A 171 -9.65 3.74 15.93
C VAL A 171 -8.78 2.53 16.27
N ILE A 172 -7.94 2.63 17.30
CA ILE A 172 -7.23 1.50 17.90
C ILE A 172 -7.97 1.11 19.17
N GLU A 173 -8.47 -0.11 19.23
CA GLU A 173 -9.01 -0.71 20.43
C GLU A 173 -7.91 -1.50 21.14
N TRP A 174 -7.85 -1.36 22.45
CA TRP A 174 -6.84 -1.98 23.30
C TRP A 174 -7.48 -3.08 24.13
N TYR A 175 -6.72 -4.13 24.43
CA TYR A 175 -7.13 -5.09 25.43
C TYR A 175 -7.32 -4.39 26.79
N GLU A 176 -8.32 -4.81 27.57
CA GLU A 176 -8.56 -4.25 28.91
C GLU A 176 -7.46 -4.66 29.90
N ASP A 177 -6.87 -5.83 29.71
CA ASP A 177 -5.96 -6.52 30.64
C ASP A 177 -4.53 -6.67 30.13
N MET A 178 -4.24 -6.22 28.90
CA MET A 178 -2.92 -6.27 28.29
C MET A 178 -2.51 -4.90 27.76
N PRO A 179 -1.23 -4.47 27.92
CA PRO A 179 -0.72 -3.22 27.35
C PRO A 179 -0.45 -3.35 25.83
N ALA A 180 -1.39 -3.93 25.09
CA ALA A 180 -1.29 -4.15 23.65
C ALA A 180 -2.60 -3.75 22.95
N PRO A 181 -2.51 -3.24 21.71
CA PRO A 181 -3.69 -3.10 20.88
C PRO A 181 -4.25 -4.48 20.53
N HIS A 182 -5.55 -4.51 20.25
CA HIS A 182 -6.25 -5.71 19.79
C HIS A 182 -6.74 -5.51 18.36
N TYR A 183 -7.36 -4.35 18.09
CA TYR A 183 -8.22 -4.21 16.92
C TYR A 183 -8.15 -2.78 16.35
N ALA A 184 -8.17 -2.61 15.03
CA ALA A 184 -7.96 -1.32 14.38
C ALA A 184 -8.87 -1.04 13.16
N PRO A 185 -10.19 -0.89 13.35
CA PRO A 185 -11.12 -0.60 12.26
C PRO A 185 -10.87 0.80 11.69
N GLY A 186 -11.06 0.96 10.39
CA GLY A 186 -10.78 2.23 9.73
C GLY A 186 -11.29 2.40 8.32
N ILE A 187 -10.86 3.51 7.72
CA ILE A 187 -11.16 3.89 6.35
C ILE A 187 -9.85 4.03 5.60
N PHE A 188 -9.82 3.47 4.40
CA PHE A 188 -8.76 3.56 3.41
C PHE A 188 -9.22 4.40 2.23
N ARG A 189 -8.34 5.25 1.71
CA ARG A 189 -8.62 6.06 0.51
C ARG A 189 -7.37 6.29 -0.32
N ILE A 190 -7.47 6.09 -1.63
CA ILE A 190 -6.48 6.55 -2.61
C ILE A 190 -7.07 7.71 -3.40
N ASN A 191 -6.30 8.79 -3.57
CA ASN A 191 -6.72 10.02 -4.24
C ASN A 191 -6.49 10.02 -5.73
#